data_AF-A0A8T2YMF5-F1
#
_entry.id   AF-A0A8T2YMF5-F1
#
_cell.length_a   1.000
_cell.length_b   1.000
_cell.length_c   1.000
_cell.angle_alpha   90.00
_cell.angle_beta   90.00
_cell.angle_gamma   90.00
#
_symmetry.space_group_name_H-M   'P 1'
#
loop_
_entity.id
_entity.type
_entity.pdbx_description
1 polymer ?
#
loop_
_entity_poly.entity_id
_entity_poly.type
_entity_poly.pdbx_seq_one_letter_code
_entity_poly.pdbx_strand_id
1 'polypeptide(L)'
;MAPPIETPSKLPISRHSSHPPLNERILSSMNRRSVAAHPWHDLEIGPEAPKIFNSVIEIGKGGKVKYELDKKTGLIKVDRVLYSSVVYPHNYGFIPRTLCEDNDPMDVLIIMQEPVLPGCFLRAKAIGLMPMIDQVHIPSWKKVFSFSFLLDKKLFI
;
A
#
# COMPACT_ATOMS: atom_id res chain seq x y z
N MET A 1 -35.55 -40.11 65.85
CA MET A 1 -34.32 -39.50 66.41
C MET A 1 -33.22 -39.69 65.38
N ALA A 2 -32.69 -38.59 64.84
CA ALA A 2 -31.73 -38.51 63.73
C ALA A 2 -30.29 -38.93 64.12
N PRO A 3 -29.29 -38.92 63.22
CA PRO A 3 -29.16 -39.55 61.89
C PRO A 3 -27.86 -40.41 61.78
N PRO A 4 -27.56 -41.07 60.63
CA PRO A 4 -26.33 -41.85 60.45
C PRO A 4 -25.15 -40.95 60.05
N ILE A 5 -23.95 -41.26 60.56
CA ILE A 5 -22.70 -40.56 60.22
C ILE A 5 -21.86 -41.44 59.29
N GLU A 6 -21.93 -41.14 57.99
CA GLU A 6 -21.00 -41.63 56.97
C GLU A 6 -19.66 -40.88 57.10
N THR A 7 -18.56 -41.62 56.95
CA THR A 7 -17.20 -41.06 56.96
C THR A 7 -16.78 -40.72 55.51
N PRO A 8 -16.06 -39.60 55.23
CA PRO A 8 -16.02 -39.03 53.89
C PRO A 8 -15.09 -39.77 52.91
N SER A 9 -15.59 -39.94 51.68
CA SER A 9 -14.87 -40.38 50.49
C SER A 9 -13.72 -39.44 50.12
N LYS A 10 -12.51 -39.98 49.93
CA LYS A 10 -11.38 -39.27 49.29
C LYS A 10 -11.76 -38.92 47.84
N LEU A 11 -11.79 -37.62 47.52
CA LEU A 11 -11.94 -37.07 46.17
C LEU A 11 -10.69 -37.35 45.31
N PRO A 12 -10.82 -37.51 43.98
CA PRO A 12 -9.67 -37.67 43.09
C PRO A 12 -8.98 -36.32 42.83
N ILE A 13 -7.65 -36.33 42.86
CA ILE A 13 -6.77 -35.19 42.64
C ILE A 13 -6.89 -34.73 41.18
N SER A 14 -7.52 -33.57 40.94
CA SER A 14 -7.44 -32.88 39.65
C SER A 14 -6.04 -32.27 39.48
N ARG A 15 -5.33 -32.70 38.43
CA ARG A 15 -4.07 -32.07 38.03
C ARG A 15 -4.37 -30.69 37.45
N HIS A 16 -4.25 -29.66 38.28
CA HIS A 16 -4.22 -28.28 37.80
C HIS A 16 -2.90 -28.06 37.03
N SER A 17 -2.98 -27.93 35.70
CA SER A 17 -1.85 -27.49 34.88
C SER A 17 -1.52 -26.04 35.25
N SER A 18 -0.36 -25.83 35.84
CA SER A 18 0.19 -24.55 36.29
C SER A 18 0.79 -23.75 35.13
N HIS A 19 -0.02 -23.36 34.15
CA HIS A 19 0.40 -22.36 33.18
C HIS A 19 -0.15 -21.00 33.62
N PRO A 20 0.71 -19.98 33.85
CA PRO A 20 0.21 -18.63 34.05
C PRO A 20 -0.60 -18.22 32.80
N PRO A 21 -1.75 -17.55 32.96
CA PRO A 21 -2.49 -17.06 31.81
C PRO A 21 -1.57 -16.14 31.01
N LEU A 22 -1.39 -16.44 29.72
CA LEU A 22 -0.59 -15.61 28.84
C LEU A 22 -1.13 -14.19 28.90
N ASN A 23 -0.32 -13.25 29.36
CA ASN A 23 -0.70 -11.83 29.39
C ASN A 23 -1.18 -11.43 27.99
N GLU A 24 -2.38 -10.86 27.88
CA GLU A 24 -2.95 -10.35 26.61
C GLU A 24 -2.01 -9.36 25.90
N ARG A 25 -1.11 -8.72 26.67
CA ARG A 25 -0.02 -7.89 26.18
C ARG A 25 1.01 -8.65 25.34
N ILE A 26 1.33 -9.90 25.74
CA ILE A 26 2.24 -10.78 25.00
C ILE A 26 1.54 -11.27 23.73
N LEU A 27 0.27 -11.68 23.81
CA LEU A 27 -0.54 -12.06 22.65
C LEU A 27 -0.71 -10.92 21.64
N SER A 28 -0.97 -9.69 22.10
CA SER A 28 -1.05 -8.50 21.24
C SER A 28 0.30 -8.09 20.65
N SER A 29 1.41 -8.38 21.33
CA SER A 29 2.76 -8.19 20.79
C SER A 29 3.13 -9.23 19.72
N MET A 30 2.66 -10.48 19.86
CA MET A 30 2.89 -11.56 18.90
C MET A 30 2.02 -11.44 17.63
N ASN A 31 0.88 -10.76 17.71
CA ASN A 31 0.01 -10.53 16.54
C ASN A 31 0.41 -9.29 15.71
N ARG A 32 1.34 -8.47 16.20
CA ARG A 32 1.88 -7.34 15.44
C ARG A 32 3.11 -7.81 14.66
N ARG A 33 2.91 -8.75 13.73
CA ARG A 33 3.88 -8.93 12.64
C ARG A 33 3.94 -7.57 11.94
N SER A 34 5.08 -6.88 12.00
CA SER A 34 5.34 -5.78 11.07
C SER A 34 5.52 -6.41 9.69
N VAL A 35 4.42 -6.82 9.08
CA VAL A 35 4.41 -7.23 7.68
C VAL A 35 4.72 -5.95 6.93
N ALA A 36 5.88 -5.89 6.28
CA ALA A 36 6.20 -4.80 5.39
C ALA A 36 5.06 -4.71 4.36
N ALA A 37 4.38 -3.56 4.34
CA ALA A 37 3.19 -3.39 3.52
C ALA A 37 3.58 -3.43 2.03
N HIS A 38 2.91 -4.28 1.26
CA HIS A 38 3.00 -4.28 -0.19
C HIS A 38 2.39 -2.98 -0.73
N PRO A 39 3.15 -2.11 -1.43
CA PRO A 39 2.68 -0.78 -1.82
C PRO A 39 1.41 -0.77 -2.66
N TRP A 40 1.14 -1.84 -3.41
CA TRP A 40 -0.08 -1.96 -4.22
C TRP A 40 -1.28 -2.57 -3.49
N HIS A 41 -1.08 -3.53 -2.59
CA HIS A 41 -2.18 -4.32 -2.02
C HIS A 41 -2.53 -3.85 -0.61
N ASP A 42 -1.53 -3.58 0.22
CA ASP A 42 -1.73 -3.28 1.63
C ASP A 42 -1.99 -1.80 1.87
N LEU A 43 -1.44 -0.92 1.03
CA LEU A 43 -1.68 0.52 1.12
C LEU A 43 -3.12 0.87 0.75
N GLU A 44 -3.80 1.60 1.64
CA GLU A 44 -5.14 2.09 1.37
C GLU A 44 -5.11 3.22 0.32
N ILE A 45 -6.13 3.25 -0.55
CA ILE A 45 -6.29 4.32 -1.54
C ILE A 45 -6.54 5.69 -0.91
N GLY A 46 -7.06 5.74 0.32
CA GLY A 46 -7.40 6.97 1.03
C GLY A 46 -8.92 7.17 1.16
N PRO A 47 -9.38 7.83 2.24
CA PRO A 47 -10.80 7.92 2.60
C PRO A 47 -11.64 8.80 1.66
N GLU A 48 -11.00 9.70 0.91
CA GLU A 48 -11.64 10.69 0.03
C GLU A 48 -11.56 10.30 -1.46
N ALA A 49 -11.21 9.05 -1.76
CA ALA A 49 -11.19 8.53 -3.11
C ALA A 49 -12.61 8.53 -3.72
N PRO A 50 -12.79 8.87 -5.01
CA PRO A 50 -11.75 9.05 -6.03
C PRO A 50 -11.20 10.49 -6.15
N LYS A 51 -11.71 11.46 -5.37
CA LYS A 51 -11.30 12.87 -5.52
C LYS A 51 -9.88 13.10 -5.03
N ILE A 52 -9.54 12.51 -3.88
CA ILE A 52 -8.22 12.58 -3.26
C ILE A 52 -7.79 11.16 -2.92
N PHE A 53 -6.61 10.76 -3.39
CA PHE A 53 -6.09 9.40 -3.23
C PHE A 53 -4.60 9.42 -2.87
N ASN A 54 -4.13 8.33 -2.26
CA ASN A 54 -2.72 8.04 -2.10
C ASN A 54 -2.15 7.58 -3.44
N SER A 55 -0.94 8.01 -3.77
CA SER A 55 -0.21 7.54 -4.93
C SER A 55 1.22 7.22 -4.52
N VAL A 56 1.72 6.07 -4.99
CA VAL A 56 3.09 5.61 -4.76
C VAL A 56 3.93 6.05 -5.95
N ILE A 57 5.03 6.75 -5.67
CA ILE A 57 5.94 7.28 -6.68
C ILE A 57 6.89 6.19 -7.14
N GLU A 58 7.02 6.05 -8.45
CA GLU A 58 8.02 5.17 -9.08
C GLU A 58 9.17 6.00 -9.61
N ILE A 59 8.89 7.13 -10.26
CA ILE A 59 9.90 7.95 -10.92
C ILE A 59 9.77 9.38 -10.44
N GLY A 60 10.84 9.90 -9.84
CA GLY A 60 10.94 11.31 -9.49
C GLY A 60 11.04 12.21 -10.71
N LYS A 61 10.56 13.44 -10.60
CA LYS A 61 10.73 14.52 -11.59
C LYS A 61 12.21 14.64 -12.00
N GLY A 62 12.46 14.70 -13.30
CA GLY A 62 13.81 14.74 -13.89
C GLY A 62 14.49 13.37 -14.00
N GLY A 63 13.84 12.29 -13.57
CA GLY A 63 14.37 10.93 -13.68
C GLY A 63 14.51 10.48 -15.13
N LYS A 64 15.67 9.89 -15.46
CA LYS A 64 15.94 9.19 -16.73
C LYS A 64 15.80 7.67 -16.62
N VAL A 65 15.77 7.16 -15.39
CA VAL A 65 15.58 5.73 -15.12
C VAL A 65 14.10 5.47 -14.97
N LYS A 66 13.56 4.58 -15.80
CA LYS A 66 12.20 4.08 -15.69
C LYS A 66 12.19 2.98 -14.63
N TYR A 67 11.80 3.37 -13.42
CA TYR A 67 11.47 2.45 -12.36
C TYR A 67 10.04 1.96 -12.52
N GLU A 68 9.78 0.76 -12.04
CA GLU A 68 8.45 0.15 -11.98
C GLU A 68 8.32 -0.65 -10.70
N LEU A 69 7.09 -0.80 -10.21
CA LEU A 69 6.77 -1.77 -9.18
C LEU A 69 6.91 -3.20 -9.72
N ASP A 70 7.66 -4.03 -9.01
CA ASP A 70 7.55 -5.48 -9.17
C ASP A 70 6.33 -6.00 -8.38
N LYS A 71 5.26 -6.31 -9.12
CA LYS A 71 3.97 -6.77 -8.59
C LYS A 71 4.06 -7.99 -7.68
N LYS A 72 5.12 -8.81 -7.79
CA LYS A 72 5.31 -10.02 -6.98
C LYS A 72 5.93 -9.72 -5.63
N THR A 73 6.92 -8.83 -5.59
CA THR A 73 7.73 -8.56 -4.38
C THR A 73 7.33 -7.28 -3.67
N GLY A 74 6.65 -6.36 -4.35
CA GLY A 74 6.33 -5.03 -3.84
C GLY A 74 7.52 -4.07 -3.86
N LEU A 75 8.65 -4.46 -4.44
CA LEU A 75 9.85 -3.65 -4.54
C LEU A 75 9.87 -2.84 -5.83
N ILE A 76 10.61 -1.73 -5.82
CA ILE A 76 10.87 -0.94 -7.01
C ILE A 76 12.02 -1.58 -7.80
N LYS A 77 11.73 -2.01 -9.02
CA LYS A 77 12.71 -2.54 -9.99
C LYS A 77 13.05 -1.47 -11.03
N VAL A 78 14.25 -1.54 -11.59
CA VAL A 78 14.60 -0.78 -12.79
C VAL A 78 14.08 -1.56 -14.00
N ASP A 79 13.13 -0.99 -14.75
CA ASP A 79 12.69 -1.56 -16.03
C ASP A 79 13.72 -1.25 -17.12
N ARG A 80 14.05 0.04 -17.30
CA ARG A 80 15.08 0.48 -18.27
C ARG A 80 15.58 1.88 -18.00
N VAL A 81 16.71 2.24 -18.62
CA VAL A 81 17.12 3.64 -18.78
C VAL A 81 16.54 4.17 -20.09
N LEU A 82 15.97 5.36 -20.09
CA LEU A 82 15.39 5.95 -21.30
C LEU A 82 16.48 6.16 -22.37
N TYR A 83 16.21 5.66 -23.58
CA TYR A 83 17.14 5.70 -24.71
C TYR A 83 17.35 7.12 -25.25
N SER A 84 16.30 7.95 -25.19
CA SER A 84 16.36 9.35 -25.63
C SER A 84 16.84 10.27 -24.52
N SER A 85 17.30 11.47 -24.87
CA SER A 85 17.62 12.56 -23.93
C SER A 85 16.37 13.22 -23.36
N VAL A 86 15.41 12.41 -22.95
CA VAL A 86 14.15 12.83 -22.32
C VAL A 86 14.17 12.43 -20.86
N VAL A 87 13.51 13.25 -20.04
CA VAL A 87 13.33 13.02 -18.61
C VAL A 87 11.86 13.19 -18.27
N TYR A 88 11.40 12.53 -17.21
CA TYR A 88 10.03 12.71 -16.75
C TYR A 88 9.82 14.14 -16.25
N PRO A 89 8.88 14.92 -16.82
CA PRO A 89 8.71 16.33 -16.47
C PRO A 89 8.12 16.54 -15.06
N HIS A 90 7.45 15.51 -14.54
CA HIS A 90 6.77 15.49 -13.25
C HIS A 90 6.98 14.13 -12.57
N ASN A 91 6.61 14.04 -11.29
CA ASN A 91 6.67 12.76 -10.58
C ASN A 91 5.64 11.81 -11.18
N TYR A 92 6.03 10.56 -11.33
CA TYR A 92 5.22 9.52 -11.93
C TYR A 92 5.09 8.34 -10.97
N GLY A 93 3.91 7.73 -10.95
CA GLY A 93 3.62 6.59 -10.10
C GLY A 93 2.24 6.04 -10.35
N PHE A 94 1.71 5.29 -9.38
CA PHE A 94 0.45 4.59 -9.51
C PHE A 94 -0.46 4.76 -8.29
N ILE A 95 -1.73 4.39 -8.44
CA ILE A 95 -2.72 4.37 -7.35
C ILE A 95 -2.79 2.96 -6.74
N PRO A 96 -2.58 2.78 -5.43
CA PRO A 96 -2.69 1.50 -4.78
C PRO A 96 -4.14 0.98 -4.84
N ARG A 97 -4.31 -0.35 -4.81
CA ARG A 97 -5.61 -1.05 -4.89
C ARG A 97 -6.45 -0.69 -6.12
N THR A 98 -5.81 -0.32 -7.23
CA THR A 98 -6.45 -0.16 -8.54
C THR A 98 -5.93 -1.21 -9.51
N LEU A 99 -6.72 -1.51 -10.54
CA LEU A 99 -6.38 -2.47 -11.58
C LEU A 99 -6.99 -1.98 -12.91
N CYS A 100 -6.15 -1.85 -13.92
CA CYS A 100 -6.51 -1.52 -15.28
C CYS A 100 -6.63 -2.80 -16.14
N GLU A 101 -7.14 -2.66 -17.37
CA GLU A 101 -7.33 -3.77 -18.32
C GLU A 101 -6.00 -4.45 -18.73
N ASP A 102 -4.88 -3.75 -18.57
CA ASP A 102 -3.52 -4.24 -18.82
C ASP A 102 -2.91 -5.02 -17.64
N ASN A 103 -3.67 -5.26 -16.57
CA ASN A 103 -3.22 -5.88 -15.32
C ASN A 103 -2.17 -5.08 -14.55
N ASP A 104 -2.09 -3.77 -14.79
CA ASP A 104 -1.29 -2.83 -14.02
C ASP A 104 -2.18 -1.90 -13.18
N PRO A 105 -1.66 -1.31 -12.08
CA PRO A 105 -2.39 -0.27 -11.38
C PRO A 105 -2.58 0.97 -12.24
N MET A 106 -3.55 1.81 -11.88
CA MET A 106 -3.81 3.06 -12.59
C MET A 106 -2.62 4.03 -12.45
N ASP A 107 -2.12 4.50 -13.58
CA ASP A 107 -1.01 5.44 -13.67
C ASP A 107 -1.41 6.87 -13.32
N VAL A 108 -0.50 7.60 -12.67
CA VAL A 108 -0.70 8.98 -12.22
C VAL A 108 0.52 9.82 -12.51
N LEU A 109 0.27 11.01 -13.03
CA LEU A 109 1.27 12.07 -13.14
C LEU A 109 1.01 13.14 -12.09
N ILE A 110 1.97 13.35 -11.19
CA ILE A 110 1.84 14.25 -10.05
C ILE A 110 2.61 15.53 -10.29
N ILE A 111 1.87 16.62 -10.46
CA ILE A 111 2.41 17.95 -10.64
C ILE A 111 2.71 18.53 -9.26
N MET A 112 4.00 18.69 -8.97
CA MET A 112 4.51 19.36 -7.78
C MET A 112 5.87 20.00 -8.06
N GLN A 113 6.32 20.85 -7.13
CA GLN A 113 7.56 21.60 -7.27
C GLN A 113 8.79 20.69 -7.15
N GLU A 114 8.82 19.88 -6.08
CA GLU A 114 9.95 19.03 -5.71
C GLU A 114 9.88 17.60 -6.30
N PRO A 115 11.03 16.98 -6.62
CA PRO A 115 11.08 15.57 -6.95
C PRO A 115 10.85 14.71 -5.70
N VAL A 116 10.17 13.57 -5.86
CA VAL A 116 9.94 12.60 -4.78
C VAL A 116 10.71 11.32 -5.08
N LEU A 117 11.21 10.68 -4.02
CA LEU A 117 11.97 9.44 -4.12
C LEU A 117 11.06 8.26 -4.53
N PRO A 118 11.57 7.33 -5.36
CA PRO A 118 10.87 6.08 -5.67
C PRO A 118 10.52 5.28 -4.42
N GLY A 119 9.32 4.72 -4.37
CA GLY A 119 8.80 3.94 -3.25
C GLY A 119 8.13 4.79 -2.14
N CYS A 120 8.29 6.11 -2.16
CA CYS A 120 7.50 6.99 -1.29
C CYS A 120 6.07 7.15 -1.81
N PHE A 121 5.11 7.39 -0.91
CA PHE A 121 3.74 7.71 -1.30
C PHE A 121 3.34 9.10 -0.82
N LEU A 122 2.37 9.70 -1.51
CA LEU A 122 1.83 11.02 -1.18
C LEU A 122 0.32 11.08 -1.46
N ARG A 123 -0.36 12.09 -0.93
CA ARG A 123 -1.78 12.36 -1.22
C ARG A 123 -1.92 13.30 -2.40
N ALA A 124 -2.66 12.88 -3.42
CA ALA A 124 -2.85 13.63 -4.64
C ALA A 124 -4.35 13.86 -4.90
N LYS A 125 -4.70 15.02 -5.46
CA LYS A 125 -6.07 15.34 -5.88
C LYS A 125 -6.18 15.23 -7.39
N ALA A 126 -7.13 14.45 -7.90
CA ALA A 126 -7.40 14.35 -9.34
C ALA A 126 -7.86 15.71 -9.90
N ILE A 127 -7.21 16.16 -10.98
CA ILE A 127 -7.56 17.41 -11.70
C ILE A 127 -7.96 17.17 -13.16
N GLY A 128 -7.58 16.03 -13.75
CA GLY A 128 -7.92 15.72 -15.13
C GLY A 128 -7.46 14.32 -15.54
N LEU A 129 -7.90 13.89 -16.73
CA LEU A 129 -7.55 12.59 -17.31
C LEU A 129 -6.90 12.80 -18.67
N MET A 130 -5.79 12.13 -18.93
CA MET A 130 -5.13 12.12 -20.24
C MET A 130 -5.27 10.72 -20.87
N PRO A 131 -6.12 10.55 -21.90
CA PRO A 131 -6.21 9.29 -22.61
C PRO A 131 -4.99 9.12 -23.52
N MET A 132 -4.27 8.01 -23.38
CA MET A 132 -3.12 7.64 -24.21
C MET A 132 -3.33 6.26 -24.83
N ILE A 133 -3.01 6.11 -26.10
CA ILE A 133 -3.02 4.81 -26.78
C ILE A 133 -1.57 4.36 -26.90
N ASP A 134 -1.22 3.27 -26.20
CA ASP A 134 0.10 2.65 -26.28
C ASP A 134 0.08 1.58 -27.38
N GLN A 135 1.13 1.51 -28.20
CA GLN A 135 1.19 0.65 -29.40
C GLN A 135 1.88 -0.70 -29.16
N VAL A 136 2.49 -0.92 -28.00
CA VAL A 136 3.56 -1.94 -27.88
C VAL A 136 3.09 -3.31 -27.40
N HIS A 137 1.89 -3.47 -26.82
CA HIS A 137 1.46 -4.79 -26.32
C HIS A 137 -0.06 -5.00 -26.34
N ILE A 138 -0.64 -5.32 -27.51
CA ILE A 138 -2.09 -5.44 -27.75
C ILE A 138 -2.70 -4.04 -27.94
N PRO A 139 -3.76 -3.83 -28.75
CA PRO A 139 -4.48 -2.56 -28.79
C PRO A 139 -5.21 -2.41 -27.44
N SER A 140 -4.46 -2.10 -26.38
CA SER A 140 -4.99 -1.78 -25.07
C SER A 140 -5.53 -0.37 -25.17
N TRP A 141 -6.85 -0.26 -25.17
CA TRP A 141 -7.55 0.99 -25.28
C TRP A 141 -7.33 1.78 -23.99
N LYS A 142 -6.56 2.87 -24.09
CA LYS A 142 -6.46 3.95 -23.11
C LYS A 142 -5.69 3.61 -21.82
N LYS A 143 -4.36 3.85 -21.81
CA LYS A 143 -3.72 4.28 -20.55
C LYS A 143 -4.28 5.64 -20.20
N VAL A 144 -5.01 5.71 -19.08
CA VAL A 144 -5.59 6.96 -18.59
C VAL A 144 -4.68 7.48 -17.49
N PHE A 145 -3.98 8.58 -17.74
CA PHE A 145 -3.23 9.22 -16.66
C PHE A 145 -4.19 10.10 -15.88
N SER A 146 -4.23 9.94 -14.55
CA SER A 146 -4.80 10.99 -13.70
C SER A 146 -3.74 12.06 -13.47
N PHE A 147 -4.02 13.30 -13.88
CA PHE A 147 -3.25 14.44 -13.40
C PHE A 147 -3.63 14.70 -11.96
N SER A 148 -2.62 14.89 -11.10
CA SER A 148 -2.89 15.19 -9.71
C SER A 148 -2.01 16.30 -9.16
N PHE A 149 -2.58 17.14 -8.31
CA PHE A 149 -1.86 18.16 -7.55
C PHE A 149 -1.67 17.69 -6.10
N LEU A 150 -0.47 17.89 -5.56
CA LEU A 150 -0.20 17.61 -4.14
C LEU A 150 -0.96 18.63 -3.29
N LEU A 151 -1.83 18.15 -2.41
CA LEU A 151 -2.53 18.99 -1.43
C LEU A 151 -1.58 19.33 -0.28
N ASP A 152 -0.63 20.22 -0.52
CA ASP A 152 0.06 20.87 0.58
C ASP A 152 -0.78 22.06 1.03
N LYS A 153 -1.28 22.03 2.27
CA LYS A 153 -2.12 23.10 2.86
C LYS A 153 -1.36 24.42 3.09
N LYS A 154 -0.19 24.60 2.47
CA LYS A 154 0.72 25.73 2.69
C LYS A 154 1.15 26.50 1.43
N LEU A 155 0.67 26.14 0.24
CA LEU A 155 1.19 26.71 -1.02
C LEU A 155 0.20 27.60 -1.81
N PHE A 156 -0.76 28.20 -1.11
CA PHE A 156 -1.52 29.35 -1.62
C PHE A 156 -1.53 30.42 -0.53
N ILE A 157 -0.45 31.20 -0.45
CA ILE A 157 -0.42 32.55 0.13
C ILE A 157 0.37 33.41 -0.85
#